data_AF-A0A1F5R7W1-F1
#
_entry.id   AF-A0A1F5R7W1-F1
#
_cell.length_a   1.000
_cell.length_b   1.000
_cell.length_c   1.000
_cell.angle_alpha   90.00
_cell.angle_beta   90.00
_cell.angle_gamma   90.00
#
_symmetry.space_group_name_H-M   'P 1'
#
loop_
_entity.id
_entity.type
_entity.pdbx_description
1 polymer ?
#
loop_
_entity_poly.entity_id
_entity_poly.type
_entity_poly.pdbx_seq_one_letter_code
_entity_poly.pdbx_strand_id
1 'polypeptide(L)'
;MNCIIIYSTFPSRELAERTARTLLEEQLVAGANMVQAESLFRWQGKIEQRAEWAVFFQAERNFYKRIESRIKQLHSDQTPQIVMWKMKDGYVPFLNWVIDQTSRPVLKRERRDKGKEFRKKKSELLKGRKKDGTAS
;
A
#
# COMPACT_ATOMS: atom_id res chain seq x y z
N MET A 1 -7.17 -4.29 -12.25
CA MET A 1 -6.32 -4.01 -11.07
C MET A 1 -6.97 -4.58 -9.81
N ASN A 2 -6.21 -4.92 -8.77
CA ASN A 2 -6.76 -5.53 -7.54
C ASN A 2 -6.47 -4.64 -6.32
N CYS A 3 -7.20 -3.54 -6.22
CA CYS A 3 -7.08 -2.58 -5.12
C CYS A 3 -8.09 -2.90 -4.01
N ILE A 4 -7.74 -2.50 -2.80
CA ILE A 4 -8.54 -2.68 -1.60
C ILE A 4 -8.60 -1.40 -0.78
N ILE A 5 -9.69 -1.29 -0.02
CA ILE A 5 -9.78 -0.38 1.12
C ILE A 5 -9.69 -1.22 2.38
N ILE A 6 -8.83 -0.83 3.32
CA ILE A 6 -8.74 -1.43 4.64
C ILE A 6 -9.26 -0.41 5.64
N TYR A 7 -10.16 -0.83 6.52
CA TYR A 7 -10.68 -0.02 7.61
C TYR A 7 -10.13 -0.51 8.94
N SER A 8 -9.64 0.44 9.73
CA SER A 8 -9.24 0.25 11.12
C SER A 8 -9.66 1.46 11.93
N THR A 9 -10.02 1.25 13.19
CA THR A 9 -10.13 2.35 14.18
C THR A 9 -8.87 2.40 15.02
N PHE A 10 -8.64 3.55 15.67
CA PHE A 10 -7.55 3.78 16.61
C PHE A 10 -8.06 4.65 17.76
N PRO A 11 -7.57 4.45 19.00
CA PRO A 11 -8.05 5.19 20.18
C PRO A 11 -7.61 6.66 20.24
N SER A 12 -6.69 7.11 19.37
CA SER A 12 -6.25 8.50 19.32
C SER A 12 -5.82 8.92 17.93
N ARG A 13 -5.82 10.24 17.69
CA ARG A 13 -5.38 10.83 16.43
C ARG A 13 -3.90 10.53 16.18
N GLU A 14 -3.09 10.68 17.21
CA GLU A 14 -1.63 10.53 17.16
C GLU A 14 -1.26 9.09 16.77
N LEU A 15 -1.95 8.10 17.35
CA LEU A 15 -1.72 6.70 17.02
C LEU A 15 -2.15 6.37 15.59
N ALA A 16 -3.30 6.90 15.15
CA ALA A 16 -3.77 6.75 13.78
C ALA A 16 -2.80 7.38 12.78
N GLU A 17 -2.35 8.62 13.02
CA GLU A 17 -1.41 9.34 12.16
C GLU A 17 -0.05 8.62 12.11
N ARG A 18 0.49 8.21 13.26
CA ARG A 18 1.75 7.45 13.32
C ARG A 18 1.65 6.17 12.51
N THR A 19 0.58 5.40 12.69
CA THR A 19 0.37 4.14 11.96
C THR A 19 0.25 4.40 10.45
N ALA A 20 -0.54 5.40 10.04
CA ALA A 20 -0.69 5.75 8.64
C ALA A 20 0.64 6.18 8.00
N ARG A 21 1.41 7.03 8.68
CA ARG A 21 2.74 7.47 8.21
C ARG A 21 3.69 6.30 8.05
N THR A 22 3.78 5.41 9.04
CA THR A 22 4.63 4.22 8.94
C THR A 22 4.22 3.33 7.76
N LEU A 23 2.92 3.07 7.55
CA LEU A 23 2.47 2.26 6.41
C LEU A 23 2.75 2.92 5.05
N LEU A 24 2.69 4.26 4.97
CA LEU A 24 3.05 5.02 3.77
C LEU A 24 4.56 4.97 3.50
N GLU A 25 5.38 5.19 4.53
CA GLU A 25 6.85 5.14 4.46
C GLU A 25 7.35 3.73 4.07
N GLU A 26 6.71 2.69 4.60
CA GLU A 26 6.99 1.30 4.25
C GLU A 26 6.38 0.88 2.89
N GLN A 27 5.68 1.80 2.20
CA GLN A 27 4.99 1.58 0.91
C GLN A 27 4.01 0.40 0.94
N LEU A 28 3.42 0.14 2.11
CA LEU A 28 2.40 -0.87 2.31
C LEU A 28 1.01 -0.37 1.90
N VAL A 29 0.79 0.94 1.93
CA VAL A 29 -0.44 1.61 1.50
C VAL A 29 -0.07 2.80 0.60
N ALA A 30 -0.97 3.17 -0.30
CA ALA A 30 -0.84 4.35 -1.15
C ALA A 30 -1.36 5.62 -0.48
N GLY A 31 -2.39 5.48 0.36
CA GLY A 31 -3.08 6.58 1.01
C GLY A 31 -3.79 6.13 2.28
N ALA A 32 -4.18 7.11 3.09
CA ALA A 32 -4.99 6.93 4.29
C ALA A 32 -5.94 8.13 4.43
N ASN A 33 -7.24 7.89 4.52
CA ASN A 33 -8.21 8.91 4.91
C ASN A 33 -8.60 8.69 6.37
N MET A 34 -8.55 9.75 7.16
CA MET A 34 -8.79 9.70 8.60
C MET A 34 -10.00 10.54 8.96
N VAL A 35 -10.88 10.01 9.80
CA VAL A 35 -12.10 10.67 10.25
C VAL A 35 -12.28 10.40 11.74
N GLN A 36 -12.62 11.43 12.52
CA GLN A 36 -13.02 11.24 13.90
C GLN A 36 -14.35 10.50 13.95
N ALA A 37 -14.46 9.50 14.84
CA ALA A 37 -15.62 8.64 14.98
C ALA A 37 -15.95 8.40 16.45
N GLU A 38 -17.19 8.01 16.70
CA GLU A 38 -17.65 7.47 17.98
C GLU A 38 -18.00 6.00 17.77
N SER A 39 -17.40 5.12 18.56
CA SER A 39 -17.63 3.68 18.51
C SER A 39 -18.46 3.25 19.71
N LEU A 40 -19.57 2.54 19.46
CA LEU A 40 -20.36 1.86 20.49
C LEU A 40 -20.23 0.35 20.31
N PHE A 41 -19.85 -0.37 21.35
CA PHE A 41 -19.64 -1.82 21.30
C PHE A 41 -19.89 -2.48 22.65
N ARG A 42 -20.04 -3.81 22.66
CA ARG A 42 -20.20 -4.58 23.91
C ARG A 42 -18.85 -5.06 24.41
N TRP A 43 -18.54 -4.77 25.67
CA TRP A 43 -17.35 -5.26 26.36
C TRP A 43 -17.72 -5.70 27.77
N GLN A 44 -17.29 -6.91 28.17
CA GLN A 44 -17.57 -7.47 29.50
C GLN A 44 -19.05 -7.35 29.94
N GLY A 45 -19.97 -7.58 29.00
CA GLY A 45 -21.42 -7.52 29.24
C GLY A 45 -22.04 -6.12 29.18
N LYS A 46 -21.26 -5.04 29.18
CA LYS A 46 -21.75 -3.65 29.14
C LYS A 46 -21.61 -3.05 27.74
N ILE A 47 -22.43 -2.04 27.45
CA ILE A 47 -22.25 -1.20 26.27
C ILE A 47 -21.21 -0.14 26.64
N GLU A 48 -20.11 -0.12 25.90
CA GLU A 48 -19.06 0.87 25.99
C GLU A 48 -19.18 1.85 24.82
N GLN A 49 -18.76 3.08 25.06
CA GLN A 49 -18.63 4.12 24.04
C GLN A 49 -17.23 4.71 24.09
N ARG A 50 -16.62 4.93 22.91
CA ARG A 50 -15.28 5.49 22.81
C ARG A 50 -15.16 6.43 21.61
N ALA A 51 -14.56 7.59 21.83
CA ALA A 51 -14.06 8.45 20.75
C ALA A 51 -12.83 7.81 20.09
N GLU A 52 -12.87 7.63 18.78
CA GLU A 52 -11.85 6.96 17.99
C GLU A 52 -11.54 7.71 16.69
N TRP A 53 -10.51 7.26 16.00
CA TRP A 53 -10.17 7.69 14.65
C TRP A 53 -10.30 6.52 13.69
N ALA A 54 -11.30 6.60 12.81
CA ALA A 54 -11.47 5.67 11.71
C ALA A 54 -10.51 6.01 10.58
N VAL A 55 -9.80 5.01 10.07
CA VAL A 55 -8.84 5.16 8.98
C VAL A 55 -9.15 4.19 7.85
N PHE A 56 -9.26 4.74 6.64
CA PHE A 56 -9.44 4.01 5.41
C PHE A 56 -8.13 4.04 4.62
N PHE A 57 -7.42 2.91 4.59
CA PHE A 57 -6.18 2.76 3.82
C PHE A 57 -6.47 2.23 2.42
N GLN A 58 -5.91 2.87 1.38
CA GLN A 58 -5.96 2.35 0.01
C GLN A 58 -4.66 1.60 -0.31
N ALA A 59 -4.77 0.36 -0.80
CA ALA A 59 -3.60 -0.45 -1.11
C ALA A 59 -3.86 -1.46 -2.24
N GLU A 60 -2.78 -2.05 -2.76
CA GLU A 60 -2.88 -3.29 -3.55
C GLU A 60 -3.20 -4.49 -2.65
N ARG A 61 -4.11 -5.35 -3.10
CA ARG A 61 -4.58 -6.54 -2.36
C ARG A 61 -3.46 -7.45 -1.86
N ASN A 62 -2.37 -7.57 -2.62
CA ASN A 62 -1.23 -8.45 -2.30
C ASN A 62 -0.52 -8.06 -0.99
N PHE A 63 -0.71 -6.82 -0.51
CA PHE A 63 -0.06 -6.33 0.71
C PHE A 63 -0.94 -6.46 1.95
N TYR A 64 -2.20 -6.87 1.82
CA TYR A 64 -3.15 -6.94 2.95
C TYR A 64 -2.58 -7.66 4.18
N LYS A 65 -1.97 -8.84 4.03
CA LYS A 65 -1.43 -9.59 5.18
C LYS A 65 -0.25 -8.90 5.86
N ARG A 66 0.56 -8.15 5.10
CA ARG A 66 1.64 -7.33 5.65
C ARG A 66 1.07 -6.11 6.37
N ILE A 67 0.07 -5.45 5.80
CA ILE A 67 -0.62 -4.31 6.41
C ILE A 67 -1.31 -4.73 7.71
N GLU A 68 -2.09 -5.82 7.69
CA GLU A 68 -2.75 -6.40 8.87
C GLU A 68 -1.74 -6.68 9.98
N SER A 69 -0.65 -7.39 9.66
CA SER A 69 0.41 -7.66 10.64
C SER A 69 1.05 -6.39 11.18
N ARG A 70 1.25 -5.38 10.32
CA ARG A 70 1.92 -4.14 10.72
C ARG A 70 1.04 -3.26 11.59
N ILE A 71 -0.24 -3.14 11.26
CA ILE A 71 -1.23 -2.46 12.12
C ILE A 71 -1.23 -3.14 13.49
N LYS A 72 -1.33 -4.48 13.57
CA LYS A 72 -1.31 -5.21 14.84
C LYS A 72 -0.06 -4.93 15.70
N GLN A 73 1.11 -4.75 15.08
CA GLN A 73 2.35 -4.43 15.81
C GLN A 73 2.37 -2.98 16.34
N LEU A 74 1.70 -2.06 15.65
CA LEU A 74 1.69 -0.64 15.98
C LEU A 74 0.53 -0.24 16.89
N HIS A 75 -0.54 -1.04 16.91
CA HIS A 75 -1.78 -0.77 17.63
C HIS A 75 -1.66 -1.06 19.13
N SER A 76 -2.37 -0.29 19.96
CA SER A 76 -2.43 -0.48 21.42
C SER A 76 -3.41 -1.58 21.84
N ASP A 77 -4.55 -1.67 21.16
CA ASP A 77 -5.56 -2.67 21.47
C ASP A 77 -5.08 -4.09 21.11
N GLN A 78 -5.42 -5.05 21.96
CA GLN A 78 -5.07 -6.46 21.76
C GLN A 78 -5.75 -7.07 20.51
N THR A 79 -6.98 -6.63 20.24
CA THR A 79 -7.77 -7.07 19.08
C THR A 79 -8.25 -5.85 18.30
N PRO A 80 -7.39 -5.22 17.48
CA PRO A 80 -7.78 -4.06 16.69
C PRO A 80 -8.79 -4.46 15.62
N GLN A 81 -9.75 -3.59 15.34
CA GLN A 81 -10.62 -3.77 14.19
C GLN A 81 -9.82 -3.60 12.90
N ILE A 82 -9.69 -4.64 12.08
CA ILE A 82 -9.02 -4.57 10.77
C ILE A 82 -9.87 -5.35 9.77
N VAL A 83 -10.57 -4.63 8.90
CA VAL A 83 -11.43 -5.22 7.86
C VAL A 83 -11.04 -4.70 6.49
N MET A 84 -11.34 -5.46 5.44
CA MET A 84 -10.93 -5.13 4.08
C MET A 84 -12.07 -5.35 3.08
N TRP A 85 -12.23 -4.39 2.17
CA TRP A 85 -13.15 -4.47 1.04
C TRP A 85 -12.39 -4.36 -0.27
N LYS A 86 -12.83 -5.15 -1.25
CA LYS A 86 -12.33 -5.07 -2.62
C LYS A 86 -12.94 -3.86 -3.34
N MET A 87 -12.11 -3.05 -3.99
CA MET A 87 -12.58 -2.05 -4.95
C MET A 87 -12.99 -2.79 -6.24
N LYS A 88 -14.29 -2.84 -6.55
CA LYS A 88 -14.80 -3.50 -7.75
C LYS A 88 -14.50 -2.70 -9.02
N ASP A 89 -14.56 -1.37 -8.92
CA ASP A 89 -14.29 -0.43 -10.01
C ASP A 89 -13.82 0.92 -9.45
N GLY A 90 -13.37 1.82 -10.31
CA GLY A 90 -12.95 3.17 -9.98
C GLY A 90 -12.21 3.87 -11.12
N TYR A 91 -11.88 5.14 -10.93
CA TYR A 91 -11.13 5.89 -11.94
C TYR A 91 -9.76 5.25 -12.20
N VAL A 92 -9.56 4.73 -13.42
CA VAL A 92 -8.40 3.88 -13.77
C VAL A 92 -7.05 4.52 -13.43
N PRO A 93 -6.78 5.82 -13.72
CA PRO A 93 -5.54 6.46 -13.33
C PRO A 93 -5.29 6.48 -11.81
N PHE A 94 -6.34 6.69 -11.00
CA PHE A 94 -6.22 6.64 -9.54
C PHE A 94 -5.91 5.22 -9.05
N LEU A 95 -6.62 4.21 -9.57
CA LEU A 95 -6.35 2.83 -9.20
C LEU A 95 -4.94 2.39 -9.60
N ASN A 96 -4.43 2.84 -10.75
CA ASN A 96 -3.05 2.62 -11.16
C ASN A 96 -2.07 3.31 -10.20
N TRP A 97 -2.35 4.54 -9.78
CA TRP A 97 -1.55 5.24 -8.77
C TRP A 97 -1.49 4.46 -7.44
N VAL A 98 -2.61 3.87 -6.99
CA VAL A 98 -2.62 3.04 -5.77
C VAL A 98 -1.66 1.84 -5.90
N ILE A 99 -1.70 1.14 -7.03
CA ILE A 99 -0.77 0.03 -7.30
C ILE A 99 0.68 0.55 -7.36
N ASP A 100 0.91 1.71 -7.96
CA ASP A 100 2.25 2.27 -8.06
C ASP A 100 2.83 2.68 -6.70
N GLN A 101 2.04 3.28 -5.82
CA GLN A 101 2.55 3.67 -4.50
C GLN A 101 2.67 2.47 -3.55
N THR A 102 1.94 1.37 -3.81
CA THR A 102 2.02 0.14 -3.02
C THR A 102 3.08 -0.79 -3.60
N SER A 103 4.30 -0.78 -3.07
CA SER A 103 5.42 -1.51 -3.70
C SER A 103 6.26 -2.31 -2.70
N ARG A 104 6.89 -3.39 -3.18
CA ARG A 104 7.91 -4.09 -2.37
C ARG A 104 9.15 -3.17 -2.32
N PRO A 105 9.63 -2.78 -1.13
CA PRO A 105 10.65 -1.73 -0.96
C PRO A 105 11.96 -1.91 -1.76
N VAL A 106 12.23 -3.10 -2.29
CA VAL A 106 13.48 -3.43 -3.00
C VAL A 106 13.33 -3.47 -4.53
N LEU A 107 12.14 -3.78 -5.07
CA LEU A 107 12.05 -4.19 -6.48
C LEU A 107 11.80 -3.05 -7.48
N LYS A 108 11.29 -1.88 -7.07
CA LYS A 108 11.04 -0.78 -8.03
C LYS A 108 12.34 -0.20 -8.60
N ARG A 109 13.37 -0.05 -7.76
CA ARG A 109 14.70 0.41 -8.19
C ARG A 109 15.39 -0.66 -9.04
N GLU A 110 15.45 -1.89 -8.55
CA GLU A 110 16.03 -3.01 -9.30
C GLU A 110 15.33 -3.31 -10.62
N ARG A 111 13.99 -3.28 -10.71
CA ARG A 111 13.26 -3.47 -11.97
C ARG A 111 13.51 -2.33 -12.95
N ARG A 112 13.56 -1.09 -12.47
CA ARG A 112 13.86 0.09 -13.29
C ARG A 112 15.30 0.03 -13.80
N ASP A 113 16.24 -0.37 -12.95
CA ASP A 113 17.67 -0.46 -13.29
C ASP A 113 17.93 -1.64 -14.24
N LYS A 114 17.36 -2.83 -13.97
CA LYS A 114 17.39 -3.97 -14.91
C LYS A 114 16.72 -3.66 -16.25
N GLY A 115 15.62 -2.91 -16.24
CA GLY A 115 14.94 -2.46 -17.46
C GLY A 115 15.78 -1.48 -18.30
N LYS A 116 16.50 -0.56 -17.64
CA LYS A 116 17.47 0.34 -18.31
C LYS A 116 18.66 -0.43 -18.87
N GLU A 117 19.20 -1.37 -18.10
CA GLU A 117 20.35 -2.19 -18.50
C GLU A 117 20.02 -3.08 -19.70
N PHE A 118 18.84 -3.70 -19.72
CA PHE A 118 18.35 -4.48 -20.85
C PHE A 118 18.20 -3.64 -22.12
N ARG A 119 17.63 -2.42 -22.03
CA ARG A 119 17.51 -1.49 -23.17
C ARG A 119 18.88 -1.06 -23.70
N LYS A 120 19.85 -0.83 -22.82
CA LYS A 120 21.23 -0.48 -23.18
C LYS A 120 21.91 -1.63 -23.93
N LYS A 121 21.88 -2.85 -23.38
CA LYS A 121 22.41 -4.07 -24.03
C LYS A 121 21.78 -4.32 -25.40
N LYS A 122 20.45 -4.18 -25.52
CA LYS A 122 19.74 -4.33 -26.81
C LYS A 122 20.19 -3.31 -27.85
N SER A 123 20.41 -2.05 -27.45
CA SER A 123 20.91 -0.98 -28.33
C SER A 123 22.33 -1.26 -28.83
N GLU A 124 23.22 -1.74 -27.95
CA GLU A 124 24.60 -2.10 -28.30
C GLU A 124 24.66 -3.28 -29.28
N LEU A 125 23.86 -4.33 -29.04
CA LEU A 125 23.71 -5.48 -29.95
C LEU A 125 23.22 -5.08 -31.35
N LEU A 126 22.26 -4.15 -31.43
CA LEU A 126 21.74 -3.64 -32.70
C LEU A 126 22.77 -2.76 -33.46
N LYS A 127 23.64 -2.04 -32.74
CA LYS A 127 24.71 -1.24 -33.34
C LYS A 127 25.88 -2.10 -33.84
N GLY A 128 26.21 -3.21 -33.15
CA GLY A 128 27.23 -4.17 -33.58
C GLY A 128 26.88 -4.83 -34.91
N ARG A 129 25.64 -5.31 -35.06
CA ARG A 129 25.15 -5.92 -36.32
C ARG A 129 25.18 -5.00 -37.54
N LYS A 130 25.19 -3.67 -37.37
CA LYS A 130 25.29 -2.71 -38.48
C LYS A 130 26.72 -2.48 -38.96
N LYS A 131 27.74 -2.80 -38.15
CA LYS A 131 29.16 -2.65 -38.55
C LYS A 131 29.69 -3.84 -39.34
N ASP A 132 29.12 -5.02 -39.15
CA ASP A 132 29.55 -6.25 -39.84
C ASP A 132 28.86 -6.44 -41.21
N GLY A 133 27.96 -5.53 -41.61
CA GLY A 133 27.16 -5.63 -42.83
C GLY A 133 27.59 -4.71 -43.99
N THR A 134 28.71 -3.99 -43.88
CA THR A 134 29.24 -3.15 -44.97
C THR A 134 30.70 -3.50 -45.22
N ALA A 135 30.93 -4.71 -45.72
CA ALA A 135 32.17 -5.12 -46.36
C ALA A 135 31.84 -6.18 -47.42
N SER A 136 31.22 -5.74 -48.51
CA SER A 136 31.32 -6.33 -49.86
C SER A 136 31.01 -5.25 -50.87
#